data_AF-A0A536YWE0-F1
#
_entry.id   AF-A0A536YWE0-F1
#
_cell.length_a   1.000
_cell.length_b   1.000
_cell.length_c   1.000
_cell.angle_alpha   90.00
_cell.angle_beta   90.00
_cell.angle_gamma   90.00
#
_symmetry.space_group_name_H-M   'P 1'
#
loop_
_entity.id
_entity.type
_entity.pdbx_description
1 polymer ?
#
loop_
_entity_poly.entity_id
_entity_poly.type
_entity_poly.pdbx_seq_one_letter_code
_entity_poly.pdbx_strand_id
1 'polypeptide(L)' 'MNAIVKWMGIVFAIGVALMYIEYRFAKKKKEGFTPTDRQRVTGIFWITIFFCLLVGGVMWLSD' A
#
# COMPACT_ATOMS: atom_id res chain seq x y z
N MET A 1 -20.86 -10.35 2.66
CA MET A 1 -19.80 -9.32 2.58
C MET A 1 -19.93 -8.62 1.25
N ASN A 2 -20.02 -7.30 1.25
CA ASN A 2 -20.12 -6.50 0.03
C ASN A 2 -18.83 -6.71 -0.81
N ALA A 3 -18.96 -7.04 -2.11
CA ALA A 3 -17.81 -7.41 -2.96
C ALA A 3 -16.73 -6.32 -2.96
N ILE A 4 -17.17 -5.06 -2.98
CA ILE A 4 -16.37 -3.84 -2.86
C ILE A 4 -15.42 -3.91 -1.64
N VAL A 5 -15.96 -4.21 -0.45
CA VAL A 5 -15.19 -4.25 0.80
C VAL A 5 -14.16 -5.39 0.79
N LYS A 6 -14.51 -6.54 0.19
CA LYS A 6 -13.59 -7.68 0.07
C LYS A 6 -12.38 -7.33 -0.81
N TRP A 7 -12.62 -6.71 -1.97
CA TRP A 7 -11.53 -6.36 -2.90
C TRP A 7 -10.70 -5.18 -2.42
N MET A 8 -11.32 -4.14 -1.84
CA MET A 8 -10.59 -3.05 -1.19
C MET A 8 -9.69 -3.58 -0.06
N GLY A 9 -10.18 -4.55 0.74
CA GLY A 9 -9.40 -5.19 1.79
C GLY A 9 -8.16 -5.93 1.27
N ILE A 10 -8.27 -6.63 0.13
CA ILE A 10 -7.14 -7.33 -0.50
C ILE A 10 -6.07 -6.33 -0.97
N VAL A 11 -6.48 -5.25 -1.64
CA VAL A 11 -5.56 -4.21 -2.12
C VAL A 11 -4.85 -3.54 -0.96
N PHE A 12 -5.58 -3.24 0.12
CA PHE A 12 -5.01 -2.67 1.33
C PHE A 12 -3.98 -3.61 1.97
N ALA A 13 -4.31 -4.90 2.11
CA ALA A 13 -3.40 -5.90 2.65
C ALA A 13 -2.10 -6.03 1.84
N ILE A 14 -2.19 -6.00 0.51
CA ILE A 14 -1.02 -6.04 -0.39
C ILE A 14 -0.15 -4.79 -0.21
N GLY A 15 -0.75 -3.60 -0.13
CA GLY A 15 -0.01 -2.36 0.06
C GLY A 15 0.68 -2.27 1.43
N VAL A 16 0.03 -2.75 2.49
CA VAL A 16 0.65 -2.89 3.81
C VAL A 16 1.81 -3.88 3.80
N ALA A 17 1.67 -5.01 3.11
CA ALA A 17 2.75 -5.99 2.97
C ALA A 17 3.96 -5.39 2.25
N LEU A 18 3.75 -4.61 1.18
CA LEU A 18 4.83 -3.92 0.47
C LEU A 18 5.53 -2.87 1.35
N MET A 19 4.78 -2.07 2.11
CA MET A 19 5.36 -1.15 3.10
C MET A 19 6.22 -1.88 4.13
N TYR A 20 5.74 -3.02 4.65
CA TYR A 20 6.48 -3.81 5.62
C TYR A 20 7.78 -4.40 5.05
N ILE A 21 7.76 -4.86 3.80
CA ILE A 21 8.95 -5.37 3.10
C ILE A 21 9.99 -4.26 2.93
N GLU A 22 9.59 -3.08 2.46
CA GLU A 22 10.50 -1.92 2.30
C GLU A 22 11.07 -1.45 3.64
N TYR A 23 10.23 -1.40 4.69
CA TYR A 23 10.70 -1.11 6.04
C TYR A 23 11.74 -2.13 6.54
N ARG A 24 11.50 -3.42 6.32
CA ARG A 24 12.44 -4.49 6.70
C ARG A 24 13.72 -4.45 5.87
N PHE A 25 13.64 -4.13 4.58
CA PHE A 25 14.79 -3.97 3.70
C PHE A 25 15.64 -2.77 4.11
N ALA A 26 15.02 -1.61 4.39
CA ALA A 26 15.71 -0.43 4.87
C ALA A 26 16.46 -0.72 6.19
N LYS A 27 15.78 -1.40 7.13
CA LYS A 27 16.38 -1.81 8.42
C LYS A 27 17.52 -2.82 8.28
N LYS A 28 17.51 -3.67 7.25
CA LYS A 28 18.57 -4.68 7.01
C LYS A 28 19.74 -4.16 6.19
N LYS A 29 19.54 -3.20 5.28
CA LYS A 29 20.58 -2.73 4.36
C LYS A 29 21.34 -1.50 4.86
N LYS A 30 20.79 -0.72 5.78
CA LYS A 30 21.41 0.51 6.26
C LYS A 30 21.37 0.54 7.78
N GLU A 31 22.49 0.88 8.41
CA GLU A 31 22.63 1.10 9.86
C GLU A 31 21.85 2.33 10.36
N GLY A 32 20.89 2.83 9.60
CA GLY A 32 20.08 4.00 9.92
C GLY A 32 18.95 4.21 8.91
N PHE A 33 17.86 4.82 9.39
CA PHE A 33 16.69 5.14 8.57
C PHE A 33 16.97 6.42 7.75
N THR A 34 17.39 6.27 6.49
CA THR A 34 17.73 7.44 5.68
C THR A 34 16.48 8.17 5.18
N PRO A 35 16.54 9.51 4.97
CA PRO A 35 15.39 10.28 4.49
C PRO A 35 14.82 9.77 3.15
N THR A 36 15.65 9.16 2.30
CA THR A 36 15.22 8.49 1.05
C THR A 36 14.35 7.26 1.31
N ASP A 37 14.63 6.47 2.35
CA ASP A 37 13.81 5.31 2.70
C ASP A 37 12.45 5.76 3.24
N ARG A 38 12.41 6.87 3.99
CA ARG A 38 11.16 7.49 4.43
C ARG A 38 10.32 7.95 3.24
N GLN A 39 10.94 8.57 2.23
CA GLN A 39 10.27 9.04 1.03
C GLN A 39 9.69 7.88 0.19
N ARG A 40 10.40 6.75 0.09
CA ARG A 40 9.90 5.52 -0.55
C ARG A 40 8.69 4.93 0.16
N VAL A 41 8.77 4.76 1.48
CA VAL A 41 7.65 4.23 2.28
C VAL A 41 6.42 5.13 2.15
N THR A 42 6.58 6.45 2.22
CA THR A 42 5.46 7.38 1.98
C THR A 42 4.94 7.30 0.55
N GLY A 43 5.79 7.08 -0.45
CA GLY A 43 5.37 6.86 -1.84
C GLY A 43 4.49 5.61 -1.99
N ILE A 44 4.90 4.49 -1.37
CA ILE A 44 4.15 3.24 -1.37
C ILE A 44 2.81 3.40 -0.65
N PHE A 45 2.78 4.15 0.45
CA PHE A 45 1.54 4.48 1.15
C PHE A 45 0.55 5.22 0.25
N TRP A 46 1.00 6.26 -0.45
CA TRP A 46 0.17 7.01 -1.39
C TRP A 46 -0.31 6.17 -2.58
N ILE A 47 0.57 5.34 -3.14
CA ILE A 47 0.21 4.40 -4.22
C ILE A 47 -0.84 3.39 -3.73
N THR A 48 -0.68 2.87 -2.52
CA THR A 48 -1.63 1.93 -1.91
C THR A 48 -3.02 2.57 -1.76
N ILE A 49 -3.08 3.81 -1.25
CA ILE A 49 -4.33 4.56 -1.14
C ILE A 49 -4.96 4.77 -2.51
N PHE A 50 -4.17 5.18 -3.50
CA PHE A 50 -4.64 5.37 -4.87
C PHE A 50 -5.25 4.09 -5.44
N PHE A 51 -4.58 2.94 -5.31
CA PHE A 51 -5.11 1.66 -5.78
C PHE A 51 -6.36 1.23 -5.02
N CYS A 52 -6.43 1.47 -3.70
CA CYS A 52 -7.63 1.19 -2.91
C CYS A 52 -8.84 2.00 -3.41
N LEU A 53 -8.66 3.30 -3.65
CA LEU A 53 -9.69 4.18 -4.17
C LEU A 53 -10.07 3.82 -5.61
N LEU A 54 -9.08 3.47 -6.45
CA LEU A 54 -9.31 3.06 -7.83
C LEU A 54 -10.15 1.77 -7.88
N VAL A 55 -9.80 0.76 -7.11
CA VAL A 55 -10.58 -0.49 -7.06
C VAL A 55 -11.98 -0.26 -6.50
N GLY A 56 -12.11 0.52 -5.42
CA GLY A 56 -13.43 0.89 -4.89
C GLY A 56 -14.27 1.64 -5.92
N GLY A 57 -13.69 2.61 -6.64
CA GLY A 57 -14.37 3.40 -7.66
C GLY A 57 -14.74 2.59 -8.91
N VAL A 58 -13.85 1.72 -9.40
CA VAL A 58 -14.14 0.82 -10.52
C VAL A 58 -15.29 -0.12 -10.15
N MET A 59 -15.27 -0.70 -8.95
CA MET A 59 -16.34 -1.58 -8.51
C MET A 59 -17.67 -0.85 -8.32
N TRP A 60 -17.64 0.40 -7.87
CA TRP A 60 -18.84 1.23 -7.77
C TRP A 60 -19.42 1.62 -9.14
N LEU A 61 -18.58 1.80 -10.15
CA LEU A 61 -19.01 2.01 -11.54
C LEU A 61 -19.45 0.73 -12.25
N SER A 62 -19.08 -0.44 -11.71
CA SER A 62 -19.39 -1.74 -12.28
C SER A 62 -20.66 -2.37 -11.69
N ASP A 63 -21.24 -1.73 -10.67
CA ASP A 63 -22.53 -2.06 -10.05
C ASP A 63 -23.64 -1.26 -10.74
#